data_AF-A0A383YWZ5-F1
#
_entry.id   AF-A0A383YWZ5-F1
#
_cell.length_a   1.000
_cell.length_b   1.000
_cell.length_c   1.000
_cell.angle_alpha   90.00
_cell.angle_beta   90.00
_cell.angle_gamma   90.00
#
_symmetry.space_group_name_H-M   'P 1'
#
loop_
_entity.id
_entity.type
_entity.pdbx_description
1 polymer ?
#
loop_
_entity_poly.entity_id
_entity_poly.type
_entity_poly.pdbx_seq_one_letter_code
_entity_poly.pdbx_strand_id
1 'polypeptide(L)'
;SVYGLQNDIRSHSPTHTPTPETKPPTEDELQQQIKYWQIQLDRHRLKMSKVADSLLSYTEQYVEYDPFLVPPDPSNPWLSDDTTFWELEASKEPSQQRVKRWGFGMDEALKDPVGREQFLKFLESEFSSENLRPVTIPPTS
;
A
#
# COMPACT_ATOMS: atom_id res chain seq x y z
N SER A 1 25.89 -63.54 -34.44
CA SER A 1 26.29 -62.13 -34.51
C SER A 1 25.42 -61.50 -35.58
N VAL A 2 24.47 -60.63 -35.29
CA VAL A 2 24.69 -59.26 -34.81
C VAL A 2 23.53 -58.83 -33.91
N TYR A 3 23.90 -58.09 -32.87
CA TYR A 3 23.09 -57.49 -31.82
C TYR A 3 22.01 -56.54 -32.33
N GLY A 4 20.92 -56.45 -31.57
CA GLY A 4 19.93 -55.38 -31.65
C GLY A 4 19.21 -55.23 -30.32
N LEU A 5 19.97 -54.93 -29.26
CA LEU A 5 19.43 -54.38 -28.01
C LEU A 5 18.85 -53.00 -28.32
N GLN A 6 17.55 -52.80 -28.14
CA GLN A 6 17.06 -51.49 -27.72
C GLN A 6 16.17 -51.70 -26.51
N ASN A 7 16.80 -51.50 -25.36
CA ASN A 7 16.24 -51.60 -24.03
C ASN A 7 15.00 -50.72 -23.88
N ASP A 8 13.98 -51.29 -23.25
CA ASP A 8 12.93 -50.61 -22.52
C ASP A 8 13.54 -49.54 -21.60
N ILE A 9 13.41 -48.28 -21.98
CA ILE A 9 13.52 -47.17 -21.04
C ILE A 9 12.13 -46.58 -20.94
N ARG A 10 11.45 -47.05 -19.90
CA ARG A 10 10.25 -46.45 -19.31
C ARG A 10 10.60 -45.04 -18.80
N SER A 11 10.65 -44.06 -19.69
CA SER A 11 10.62 -42.66 -19.30
C SER A 11 9.16 -42.28 -19.03
N HIS A 12 8.82 -42.24 -17.75
CA HIS A 12 7.56 -41.70 -17.24
C HIS A 12 7.40 -40.25 -17.70
N SER A 13 6.66 -40.02 -18.80
CA SER A 13 6.12 -38.71 -19.12
C SER A 13 5.05 -38.36 -18.08
N PRO A 14 4.98 -37.11 -17.56
CA PRO A 14 3.91 -36.73 -16.65
C PRO A 14 2.59 -36.86 -17.39
N THR A 15 1.69 -37.64 -16.81
CA THR A 15 0.31 -37.84 -17.21
C THR A 15 -0.31 -36.57 -17.79
N HIS A 16 -0.70 -36.64 -19.06
CA HIS A 16 -1.65 -35.71 -19.67
C HIS A 16 -2.93 -35.75 -18.84
N THR A 17 -3.06 -34.83 -17.89
CA THR A 17 -4.35 -34.55 -17.26
C THR A 17 -5.28 -34.10 -18.38
N PRO A 18 -6.40 -34.78 -18.67
CA PRO A 18 -7.36 -34.28 -19.62
C PRO A 18 -7.79 -32.89 -19.16
N THR A 19 -7.57 -31.90 -20.00
CA THR A 19 -8.17 -30.58 -19.88
C THR A 19 -9.66 -30.78 -19.60
N PRO A 20 -10.22 -30.23 -18.51
CA PRO A 20 -11.64 -30.38 -18.25
C PRO A 20 -12.38 -29.85 -19.47
N GLU A 21 -13.26 -30.66 -20.06
CA GLU A 21 -14.16 -30.22 -21.14
C GLU A 21 -14.96 -29.03 -20.62
N THR A 22 -14.56 -27.83 -21.03
CA THR A 22 -15.30 -26.61 -20.78
C THR A 22 -16.61 -26.75 -21.55
N LYS A 23 -17.69 -27.04 -20.83
CA LYS A 23 -19.05 -26.97 -21.38
C LYS A 23 -19.20 -25.62 -22.08
N PRO A 24 -19.78 -25.56 -23.29
CA PRO A 24 -19.98 -24.30 -23.97
C PRO A 24 -20.82 -23.39 -23.07
N PRO A 25 -20.37 -22.14 -22.84
CA PRO A 25 -21.08 -21.23 -21.96
C PRO A 25 -22.48 -20.97 -22.50
N THR A 26 -23.44 -20.91 -21.58
CA THR A 26 -24.81 -20.52 -21.88
C THR A 26 -24.87 -19.06 -22.32
N GLU A 27 -25.95 -18.66 -22.99
CA GLU A 27 -26.13 -17.28 -23.46
C GLU A 27 -26.06 -16.27 -22.30
N ASP A 28 -26.65 -16.60 -21.16
CA ASP A 28 -26.61 -15.77 -19.95
C ASP A 28 -25.18 -15.61 -19.41
N GLU A 29 -24.38 -16.68 -19.41
CA GLU A 29 -22.97 -16.63 -19.00
C GLU A 29 -22.14 -15.75 -19.94
N LEU A 30 -22.40 -15.82 -21.25
CA LEU A 30 -21.76 -14.96 -22.24
C LEU A 30 -22.14 -13.49 -22.03
N GLN A 31 -23.42 -13.19 -21.77
CA GLN A 31 -23.86 -11.83 -21.47
C GLN A 31 -23.20 -11.28 -20.20
N GLN A 32 -23.06 -12.11 -19.16
CA GLN A 32 -22.33 -11.73 -17.94
C GLN A 32 -20.84 -11.49 -18.22
N GLN A 33 -20.22 -12.33 -19.04
CA GLN A 33 -18.82 -12.18 -19.42
C GLN A 33 -18.58 -10.89 -20.22
N ILE A 34 -19.49 -10.54 -21.13
CA ILE A 34 -19.44 -9.26 -21.86
C ILE A 34 -19.53 -8.07 -20.89
N LYS A 35 -20.50 -8.08 -19.97
CA LYS A 35 -20.64 -7.03 -18.94
C LYS A 35 -19.38 -6.91 -18.08
N TYR A 36 -18.81 -8.05 -17.67
CA TYR A 36 -17.57 -8.09 -16.89
C TYR A 36 -16.41 -7.44 -17.66
N TRP A 37 -16.20 -7.80 -18.92
CA TRP A 37 -15.12 -7.23 -19.73
C TRP A 37 -15.31 -5.75 -20.03
N GLN A 38 -16.55 -5.30 -20.27
CA GLN A 38 -16.87 -3.88 -20.42
C GLN A 38 -16.45 -3.09 -19.17
N ILE A 39 -16.82 -3.57 -17.98
CA ILE A 39 -16.39 -2.96 -16.72
C ILE A 39 -14.86 -2.95 -16.61
N GLN A 40 -14.17 -4.03 -17.01
CA GLN A 40 -12.70 -4.06 -16.95
C GLN A 40 -12.05 -3.07 -17.92
N LEU A 41 -12.65 -2.80 -19.08
CA LEU A 41 -12.11 -1.85 -20.06
C LEU A 41 -12.28 -0.40 -19.61
N ASP A 42 -13.39 -0.07 -18.94
CA ASP A 42 -13.67 1.27 -18.43
C ASP A 42 -12.78 1.69 -17.25
N ARG A 43 -12.04 0.74 -16.65
CA ARG A 43 -11.09 1.05 -15.58
C ARG A 43 -9.92 1.89 -16.10
N HIS A 44 -9.77 3.07 -15.52
CA HIS A 44 -8.58 3.90 -15.66
C HIS A 44 -7.33 3.12 -15.25
N ARG A 45 -6.37 3.00 -16.16
CA ARG A 45 -5.08 2.33 -15.93
C ARG A 45 -3.94 3.33 -16.06
N LEU A 46 -2.94 3.16 -15.23
CA LEU A 46 -1.66 3.87 -15.33
C LEU A 46 -0.66 3.02 -16.11
N LYS A 47 0.26 3.68 -16.81
CA LYS A 47 1.39 3.00 -17.46
C LYS A 47 2.28 2.37 -16.38
N MET A 48 2.83 1.18 -16.64
CA MET A 48 3.72 0.51 -15.69
C MET A 48 4.93 1.34 -15.29
N SER A 49 5.50 2.11 -16.22
CA SER A 49 6.59 3.05 -15.89
C SER A 49 6.16 4.09 -14.85
N LYS A 50 4.96 4.67 -14.99
CA LYS A 50 4.44 5.63 -14.00
C LYS A 50 4.18 5.02 -12.64
N VAL A 51 3.68 3.78 -12.60
CA VAL A 51 3.47 3.06 -11.35
C VAL A 51 4.82 2.76 -10.68
N ALA A 52 5.80 2.26 -11.43
CA ALA A 52 7.13 1.96 -10.92
C ALA A 52 7.83 3.22 -10.38
N ASP A 53 7.84 4.32 -11.16
CA ASP A 53 8.44 5.59 -10.73
C ASP A 53 7.79 6.12 -9.46
N SER A 54 6.45 6.04 -9.37
CA SER A 54 5.70 6.49 -8.19
C SER A 54 6.01 5.65 -6.95
N LEU A 55 6.11 4.33 -7.09
CA LEU A 55 6.44 3.44 -5.98
C LEU A 55 7.87 3.68 -5.51
N LEU A 56 8.82 3.82 -6.45
CA LEU A 56 10.21 4.07 -6.11
C LEU A 56 10.37 5.41 -5.37
N SER A 57 9.81 6.48 -5.92
CA SER A 57 9.84 7.81 -5.29
C SER A 57 9.20 7.81 -3.91
N TYR A 58 8.07 7.11 -3.74
CA TYR A 58 7.44 6.95 -2.44
C TYR A 58 8.37 6.22 -1.47
N THR A 59 8.95 5.08 -1.86
CA THR A 59 9.86 4.35 -0.98
C THR A 59 11.09 5.17 -0.60
N GLU A 60 11.73 5.86 -1.55
CA GLU A 60 12.90 6.71 -1.31
C GLU A 60 12.60 7.84 -0.31
N GLN A 61 11.40 8.41 -0.39
CA GLN A 61 10.97 9.48 0.53
C GLN A 61 10.89 9.02 2.00
N TYR A 62 10.61 7.73 2.24
CA TYR A 62 10.46 7.16 3.58
C TYR A 62 11.64 6.30 4.04
N VAL A 63 12.69 6.11 3.22
CA VAL A 63 13.89 5.33 3.60
C VAL A 63 14.50 5.83 4.91
N GLU A 64 14.59 7.15 5.10
CA GLU A 64 15.13 7.75 6.33
C GLU A 64 14.30 7.46 7.60
N TYR A 65 13.05 7.00 7.43
CA TYR A 65 12.10 6.74 8.51
C TYR A 65 11.88 5.23 8.76
N ASP A 66 12.56 4.36 8.00
CA ASP A 66 12.47 2.91 8.16
C ASP A 66 13.55 2.43 9.15
N PRO A 67 13.16 1.95 10.36
CA PRO A 67 14.11 1.50 11.38
C PRO A 67 14.97 0.28 10.96
N PHE A 68 14.58 -0.44 9.91
CA PHE A 68 15.36 -1.55 9.36
C PHE A 68 16.45 -1.10 8.40
N LEU A 69 16.27 0.05 7.75
CA LEU A 69 17.23 0.59 6.79
C LEU A 69 18.14 1.65 7.44
N VAL A 70 17.54 2.52 8.26
CA VAL A 70 18.24 3.60 8.96
C VAL A 70 17.98 3.46 10.46
N PRO A 71 19.02 3.29 11.30
CA PRO A 71 18.85 3.21 12.74
C PRO A 71 18.18 4.49 13.28
N PRO A 72 17.11 4.37 14.09
CA PRO A 72 16.46 5.51 14.71
C PRO A 72 17.35 6.14 15.78
N ASP A 73 17.22 7.45 15.96
CA ASP A 73 17.91 8.25 16.99
C ASP A 73 16.98 8.40 18.21
N PRO A 74 17.40 8.07 19.46
CA PRO A 74 18.75 7.70 19.88
C PRO A 74 19.16 6.25 19.61
N SER A 75 18.22 5.30 19.66
CA SER A 75 18.49 3.90 19.36
C SER A 75 17.20 3.13 19.05
N ASN A 76 17.31 1.95 18.46
CA ASN A 76 16.16 1.06 18.23
C ASN A 76 15.78 0.34 19.53
N PRO A 77 14.58 0.57 20.10
CA PRO A 77 14.18 0.00 21.39
C PRO A 77 14.24 -1.52 21.45
N TRP A 78 14.02 -2.20 20.33
CA TRP A 78 14.07 -3.66 20.24
C TRP A 78 15.48 -4.24 20.32
N LEU A 79 16.51 -3.41 20.13
CA LEU A 79 17.92 -3.81 20.16
C LEU A 79 18.65 -3.30 21.41
N SER A 80 18.24 -2.15 21.94
CA SER A 80 18.90 -1.48 23.07
C SER A 80 18.18 -1.66 24.41
N ASP A 81 16.98 -2.24 24.43
CA ASP A 81 16.08 -2.28 25.59
C ASP A 81 15.81 -0.88 26.20
N ASP A 82 15.93 0.18 25.39
CA ASP A 82 15.68 1.58 25.76
C ASP A 82 14.44 2.13 25.04
N THR A 83 13.42 2.53 25.81
CA THR A 83 12.14 3.03 25.28
C THR A 83 12.14 4.52 24.95
N THR A 84 13.26 5.23 25.14
CA THR A 84 13.37 6.69 24.92
C THR A 84 12.87 7.12 23.54
N PHE A 85 13.14 6.34 22.48
CA PHE A 85 12.67 6.64 21.12
C PHE A 85 11.13 6.72 21.03
N TRP A 86 10.41 5.78 21.65
CA TRP A 86 8.94 5.79 21.64
C TRP A 86 8.35 6.95 22.42
N GLU A 87 8.99 7.34 23.52
CA GLU A 87 8.58 8.50 24.31
C GLU A 87 8.74 9.80 23.51
N LEU A 88 9.85 9.94 22.77
CA LEU A 88 10.07 11.07 21.87
C LEU A 88 9.04 11.11 20.73
N GLU A 89 8.73 9.98 20.11
CA GLU A 89 7.71 9.90 19.06
C GLU A 89 6.30 10.18 19.58
N ALA A 90 5.99 9.81 20.83
CA ALA A 90 4.72 10.13 21.48
C ALA A 90 4.65 11.56 22.06
N SER A 91 5.77 12.29 22.08
CA SER A 91 5.86 13.63 22.65
C SER A 91 4.92 14.61 21.93
N LYS A 92 4.47 15.63 22.67
CA LYS A 92 3.75 16.79 22.12
C LYS A 92 4.69 17.77 21.44
N GLU A 93 5.99 17.67 21.70
CA GLU A 93 7.04 18.45 21.04
C GLU A 93 7.67 17.58 19.94
N PRO A 94 7.26 17.77 18.67
CA PRO A 94 7.68 16.90 17.58
C PRO A 94 9.13 17.17 17.20
N SER A 95 9.88 16.11 16.88
CA SER A 95 11.22 16.22 16.32
C SER A 95 11.21 16.87 14.94
N GLN A 96 12.35 17.37 14.47
CA GLN A 96 12.46 17.94 13.12
C GLN A 96 12.09 16.92 12.03
N GLN A 97 12.44 15.64 12.22
CA GLN A 97 12.10 14.57 11.29
C GLN A 97 10.57 14.35 11.23
N ARG A 98 9.91 14.30 12.39
CA ARG A 98 8.45 14.16 12.46
C ARG A 98 7.73 15.31 11.77
N VAL A 99 8.20 16.55 11.95
CA VAL A 99 7.65 17.72 11.23
C VAL A 99 7.94 17.66 9.73
N LYS A 100 9.15 17.26 9.32
CA LYS A 100 9.52 17.10 7.89
C LYS A 100 8.59 16.11 7.19
N ARG A 101 8.18 15.05 7.88
CA ARG A 101 7.24 14.03 7.38
C ARG A 101 5.85 14.59 7.08
N TRP A 102 5.35 15.56 7.85
CA TRP A 102 4.08 16.23 7.54
C TRP A 102 4.10 16.94 6.18
N GLY A 103 5.28 17.40 5.74
CA GLY A 103 5.48 18.03 4.44
C GLY A 103 5.37 17.07 3.24
N PHE A 104 5.29 15.76 3.48
CA PHE A 104 5.16 14.76 2.42
C PHE A 104 3.76 14.73 1.81
N GLY A 105 2.76 15.12 2.60
CA GLY A 105 1.39 15.22 2.17
C GLY A 105 0.46 15.57 3.32
N MET A 106 -0.70 16.14 2.96
CA MET A 106 -1.73 16.51 3.94
C MET A 106 -2.15 15.32 4.82
N ASP A 107 -2.21 14.12 4.24
CA ASP A 107 -2.57 12.90 4.95
C ASP A 107 -1.58 12.55 6.08
N GLU A 108 -0.27 12.78 5.89
CA GLU A 108 0.73 12.56 6.94
C GLU A 108 0.57 13.57 8.09
N ALA A 109 0.26 14.83 7.78
CA ALA A 109 -0.04 15.84 8.79
C ALA A 109 -1.33 15.51 9.57
N LEU A 110 -2.35 14.98 8.90
CA LEU A 110 -3.65 14.66 9.50
C LEU A 110 -3.65 13.35 10.32
N LYS A 111 -2.80 12.37 9.94
CA LYS A 111 -2.57 11.15 10.73
C LYS A 111 -1.89 11.46 12.07
N ASP A 112 -1.01 12.46 12.09
CA ASP A 112 -0.29 12.88 13.29
C ASP A 112 -1.19 13.74 14.20
N PRO A 113 -1.40 13.38 15.48
CA PRO A 113 -2.20 14.19 16.40
C PRO A 113 -1.69 15.63 16.56
N VAL A 114 -0.36 15.81 16.62
CA VAL A 114 0.27 17.13 16.76
C VAL A 114 0.24 17.87 15.43
N GLY A 115 0.48 17.16 14.32
CA GLY A 115 0.38 17.73 12.97
C GLY A 115 -1.02 18.30 12.68
N ARG A 116 -2.07 17.54 13.06
CA ARG A 116 -3.46 17.97 12.94
C ARG A 116 -3.76 19.18 13.81
N GLU A 117 -3.26 19.23 15.04
CA GLU A 117 -3.44 20.39 15.93
C GLU A 117 -2.79 21.64 15.35
N GLN A 118 -1.55 21.55 14.86
CA GLN A 118 -0.86 22.67 14.23
C GLN A 118 -1.57 23.13 12.96
N PHE A 119 -2.02 22.19 12.12
CA PHE A 119 -2.76 22.51 10.91
C PHE A 119 -4.10 23.18 11.21
N LEU A 120 -4.85 22.70 12.22
CA LEU A 120 -6.08 23.34 12.68
C LEU A 120 -5.80 24.76 13.21
N LYS A 121 -4.78 24.94 14.05
CA LYS A 121 -4.38 26.23 14.60
C LYS A 121 -4.05 27.24 13.49
N PHE A 122 -3.35 26.79 12.45
CA PHE A 122 -3.10 27.60 11.26
C PHE A 122 -4.41 28.02 10.58
N LEU A 123 -5.32 27.09 10.30
CA LEU A 123 -6.61 27.43 9.67
C LEU A 123 -7.50 28.31 10.55
N GLU A 124 -7.44 28.18 11.87
CA GLU A 124 -8.16 29.06 12.81
C GLU A 124 -7.64 30.49 12.75
N SER A 125 -6.32 30.68 12.59
CA SER A 125 -5.73 32.00 12.41
C SER A 125 -6.15 32.65 11.08
N GLU A 126 -6.48 31.85 10.07
CA GLU A 126 -6.98 32.30 8.77
C GLU A 126 -8.53 32.25 8.66
N PHE A 127 -9.24 32.04 9.77
CA PHE A 127 -10.70 31.91 9.82
C PHE A 127 -11.28 30.88 8.83
N SER A 128 -10.51 29.85 8.48
CA SER A 128 -10.82 28.84 7.44
C SER A 128 -10.94 27.41 8.00
N SER A 129 -11.13 27.27 9.32
CA SER A 129 -11.15 25.98 10.02
C SER A 129 -12.45 25.19 9.86
N GLU A 130 -13.49 25.76 9.24
CA GLU A 130 -14.80 25.13 9.05
C GLU A 130 -14.73 23.81 8.27
N ASN A 131 -13.78 23.67 7.33
CA ASN A 131 -13.61 22.46 6.52
C ASN A 131 -13.05 21.25 7.29
N LEU A 132 -12.34 21.48 8.40
CA LEU A 132 -11.77 20.42 9.23
C LEU A 132 -12.60 20.12 10.47
N ARG A 133 -13.46 21.06 10.89
CA ARG A 133 -14.38 20.83 11.99
C ARG A 133 -15.52 19.96 11.46
N PRO A 134 -15.81 18.79 12.07
CA PRO A 134 -17.03 18.07 11.77
C PRO A 134 -18.19 19.04 11.94
N VAL A 135 -19.06 19.17 10.93
CA VAL A 135 -20.31 19.92 11.07
C VAL A 135 -21.10 19.24 12.17
N THR A 136 -21.04 19.77 13.39
CA THR A 136 -21.90 19.35 14.49
C THR A 136 -23.33 19.76 14.13
N ILE A 137 -24.06 18.84 13.51
CA ILE A 137 -25.52 18.93 13.46
C ILE A 137 -25.98 18.83 14.92
N PRO A 138 -26.59 19.88 15.49
CA PRO A 138 -27.09 19.81 16.86
C PRO A 138 -28.15 18.69 16.95
N PRO A 139 -28.21 17.94 18.05
CA PRO A 139 -29.29 16.98 18.25
C PRO A 139 -30.61 17.74 18.22
N THR A 140 -31.51 17.34 17.33
CA THR A 140 -32.89 17.82 17.32
C THR A 140 -33.55 17.39 18.63
N SER A 141 -33.99 18.36 19.43
CA SER A 141 -34.77 18.16 20.65
C SER A 141 -36.04 17.37 20.43
#